data_AF-A0AAV4EGN6-F1
#
_entry.id   AF-A0AAV4EGN6-F1
#
_cell.length_a   1.000
_cell.length_b   1.000
_cell.length_c   1.000
_cell.angle_alpha   90.00
_cell.angle_beta   90.00
_cell.angle_gamma   90.00
#
_symmetry.space_group_name_H-M   'P 1'
#
loop_
_entity.id
_entity.type
_entity.pdbx_description
1 polymer ?
#
loop_
_entity_poly.entity_id
_entity_poly.type
_entity_poly.pdbx_seq_one_letter_code
_entity_poly.pdbx_strand_id
1 'polypeptide(L)'
;MSCRAELIATNAVLDWLTENSRYLVKDRDEVRICTDSQAAIKTLERGPSKQKTTIPNIIWSKLKDLSVTIKLHFTIQWVPSHCGLLGNEMADVLAKEAAAIDQAEAPIDQATSPHL
;
A
#
# COMPACT_ATOMS: atom_id res chain seq x y z
N MET A 1 -13.15 -1.39 1.34
CA MET A 1 -12.09 -1.75 0.37
C MET A 1 -11.60 -3.18 0.61
N SER A 2 -10.99 -3.85 -0.38
CA SER A 2 -10.43 -5.20 -0.23
C SER A 2 -9.02 -5.17 0.35
N CYS A 3 -8.64 -6.14 1.20
CA CYS A 3 -7.30 -6.25 1.80
C CYS A 3 -6.16 -6.17 0.76
N ARG A 4 -6.37 -6.72 -0.45
CA ARG A 4 -5.39 -6.62 -1.53
C ARG A 4 -5.18 -5.20 -2.03
N ALA A 5 -6.24 -4.40 -2.13
CA ALA A 5 -6.16 -3.00 -2.56
C ALA A 5 -5.39 -2.16 -1.54
N GLU A 6 -5.60 -2.41 -0.25
CA GLU A 6 -4.90 -1.74 0.86
C GLU A 6 -3.39 -2.02 0.85
N LEU A 7 -3.01 -3.27 0.57
CA LEU A 7 -1.61 -3.64 0.41
C LEU A 7 -0.98 -3.00 -0.84
N ILE A 8 -1.74 -2.88 -1.94
CA ILE A 8 -1.28 -2.17 -3.14
C ILE A 8 -1.07 -0.69 -2.84
N ALA A 9 -2.02 -0.04 -2.14
CA ALA A 9 -1.90 1.34 -1.73
C ALA A 9 -0.67 1.56 -0.82
N THR A 10 -0.46 0.67 0.15
CA THR A 10 0.75 0.68 1.00
C THR A 10 2.02 0.55 0.16
N ASN A 11 2.04 -0.36 -0.82
CA ASN A 11 3.18 -0.51 -1.71
C ASN A 11 3.44 0.76 -2.55
N ALA A 12 2.39 1.39 -3.08
CA ALA A 12 2.52 2.61 -3.87
C ALA A 12 3.08 3.78 -3.04
N VAL A 13 2.69 3.89 -1.76
CA VAL A 13 3.28 4.86 -0.83
C VAL A 13 4.78 4.61 -0.67
N LEU A 14 5.22 3.36 -0.54
CA LEU A 14 6.64 3.02 -0.42
C LEU A 14 7.43 3.29 -1.72
N ASP A 15 6.83 3.08 -2.89
CA ASP A 15 7.42 3.48 -4.17
C ASP A 15 7.63 4.99 -4.24
N TRP A 16 6.58 5.75 -3.91
CA TRP A 16 6.67 7.21 -3.87
C TRP A 16 7.74 7.68 -2.88
N LEU A 17 7.83 7.10 -1.69
CA LEU A 17 8.87 7.43 -0.69
C LEU A 17 10.28 7.11 -1.18
N THR A 18 10.46 6.07 -1.98
CA THR A 18 11.74 5.71 -2.57
C THR A 18 12.21 6.80 -3.55
N GLU A 19 11.31 7.24 -4.44
CA GLU A 19 11.58 8.27 -5.45
C GLU A 19 11.72 9.69 -4.87
N ASN A 20 11.07 9.93 -3.73
CA ASN A 20 10.96 11.23 -3.08
C ASN A 20 11.70 11.31 -1.74
N SER A 21 12.56 10.33 -1.46
CA SER A 21 13.32 10.22 -0.21
C SER A 21 14.11 11.49 0.17
N ARG A 22 14.50 12.31 -0.82
CA ARG A 22 15.16 13.61 -0.63
C ARG A 22 14.30 14.66 0.11
N TYR A 23 12.97 14.52 0.07
CA TYR A 23 12.03 15.41 0.73
C TYR A 23 11.67 14.98 2.14
N LEU A 24 12.13 13.79 2.56
CA LEU A 24 11.95 13.33 3.93
C LEU A 24 12.85 14.17 4.83
N VAL A 25 12.21 14.90 5.75
CA VAL A 25 12.87 15.80 6.70
C VAL A 25 13.81 14.96 7.56
N LYS A 26 15.12 15.22 7.44
CA LYS A 26 16.17 14.47 8.16
C LYS A 26 16.13 14.62 9.69
N ASP A 27 15.30 15.51 10.22
CA ASP A 27 15.07 15.72 11.66
C ASP A 27 13.88 14.91 12.21
N ARG A 28 13.37 13.95 11.44
CA ARG A 28 12.39 12.97 11.92
C ARG A 28 13.08 11.63 12.11
N ASP A 29 12.68 10.89 13.14
CA ASP A 29 13.16 9.53 13.37
C ASP A 29 12.18 8.46 12.85
N GLU A 30 10.95 8.85 12.51
CA GLU A 30 9.85 7.93 12.16
C GLU A 30 9.04 8.43 10.95
N VAL A 31 8.70 7.50 10.06
CA VAL A 31 7.64 7.63 9.06
C VAL A 31 6.47 6.74 9.48
N ARG A 32 5.27 7.32 9.58
CA ARG A 32 4.05 6.60 9.91
C ARG A 32 3.13 6.51 8.70
N ILE A 33 2.80 5.28 8.30
CA ILE A 33 1.82 4.96 7.24
C ILE A 33 0.54 4.54 7.95
N CYS A 34 -0.54 5.29 7.75
CA CYS A 34 -1.84 4.99 8.34
C CYS A 34 -2.71 4.20 7.37
N THR A 35 -3.40 3.16 7.85
CA THR A 35 -4.40 2.40 7.10
C THR A 35 -5.56 2.04 8.02
N ASP A 36 -6.80 2.04 7.50
CA ASP A 36 -7.97 1.58 8.23
C ASP A 36 -8.19 0.06 8.13
N SER A 37 -7.35 -0.62 7.35
CA SER A 37 -7.43 -2.05 7.10
C SER A 37 -6.70 -2.87 8.15
N GLN A 38 -7.45 -3.31 9.17
CA GLN A 38 -6.95 -4.28 10.15
C GLN A 38 -6.46 -5.58 9.48
N ALA A 39 -7.03 -5.96 8.33
CA ALA A 39 -6.62 -7.15 7.59
C ALA A 39 -5.24 -7.00 6.93
N ALA A 40 -4.93 -5.81 6.40
CA ALA A 40 -3.60 -5.51 5.86
C ALA A 40 -2.56 -5.52 6.97
N ILE A 41 -2.86 -4.90 8.11
CA ILE A 41 -1.99 -4.88 9.29
C ILE A 41 -1.71 -6.29 9.79
N LYS A 42 -2.74 -7.10 10.03
CA LYS A 42 -2.59 -8.52 10.44
C LYS A 42 -1.80 -9.36 9.44
N THR A 43 -1.79 -8.98 8.16
CA THR A 43 -0.98 -9.65 7.14
C THR A 43 0.49 -9.29 7.33
N LEU A 44 0.80 -8.00 7.49
CA LEU A 44 2.17 -7.50 7.64
C LEU A 44 2.78 -7.86 9.00
N GLU A 45 2.01 -7.83 10.09
CA GLU A 45 2.43 -8.21 11.46
C GLU A 45 3.00 -9.62 11.57
N ARG A 46 2.68 -10.52 10.64
CA ARG A 46 3.27 -11.87 10.59
C ARG A 46 4.79 -11.83 10.38
N GLY A 47 5.33 -10.70 9.94
CA GLY A 47 6.74 -10.50 9.67
C GLY A 47 7.15 -10.98 8.28
N PRO A 48 8.37 -10.62 7.82
CA PRO A 48 8.83 -10.88 6.46
C PRO A 48 8.90 -12.39 6.13
N SER A 49 9.29 -13.24 7.10
CA SER A 49 9.47 -14.67 6.87
C SER A 49 8.17 -15.48 6.74
N LYS A 50 7.01 -14.89 7.08
CA LYS A 50 5.71 -15.59 7.11
C LYS A 50 4.72 -15.08 6.06
N GLN A 51 5.19 -14.28 5.11
CA GLN A 51 4.33 -13.75 4.05
C GLN A 51 4.03 -14.82 3.01
N LYS A 52 2.74 -14.93 2.66
CA LYS A 52 2.21 -15.98 1.76
C LYS A 52 1.99 -15.51 0.32
N THR A 53 2.10 -14.20 0.06
CA THR A 53 1.80 -13.60 -1.23
C THR A 53 2.87 -12.59 -1.61
N THR A 54 2.99 -12.28 -2.90
CA THR A 54 4.06 -11.44 -3.45
C THR A 54 4.04 -10.02 -2.91
N ILE A 55 2.86 -9.40 -2.77
CA ILE A 55 2.75 -7.98 -2.40
C ILE A 55 3.30 -7.69 -0.98
N PRO A 56 2.87 -8.40 0.09
CA PRO A 56 3.45 -8.23 1.41
C PRO A 56 4.96 -8.49 1.47
N ASN A 57 5.49 -9.42 0.67
CA ASN A 57 6.93 -9.66 0.57
C ASN A 57 7.67 -8.44 -0.01
N ILE A 58 7.13 -7.85 -1.08
CA ILE A 58 7.67 -6.63 -1.68
C ILE A 58 7.64 -5.47 -0.68
N ILE A 59 6.51 -5.29 0.04
CA ILE A 59 6.37 -4.27 1.09
C ILE A 59 7.48 -4.43 2.13
N TRP A 60 7.71 -5.64 2.64
CA TRP A 60 8.78 -5.90 3.62
C TRP A 60 10.18 -5.61 3.07
N SER A 61 10.46 -5.96 1.81
CA SER A 61 11.73 -5.62 1.17
C SER A 61 11.93 -4.11 1.11
N LYS A 62 10.92 -3.37 0.61
CA LYS A 62 10.99 -1.91 0.49
C LYS A 62 11.13 -1.22 1.84
N LEU A 63 10.40 -1.67 2.86
CA LEU A 63 10.54 -1.15 4.23
C LEU A 63 11.96 -1.33 4.75
N LYS A 64 12.57 -2.50 4.53
CA LYS A 64 13.95 -2.77 4.92
C LYS A 64 14.93 -1.88 4.17
N ASP A 65 14.80 -1.81 2.85
CA ASP A 65 15.72 -1.06 1.99
C ASP A 65 15.63 0.45 2.29
N LEU A 66 14.41 0.98 2.44
CA LEU A 66 14.19 2.36 2.87
C LEU A 66 14.77 2.60 4.27
N SER A 67 14.44 1.77 5.26
CA SER A 67 14.93 1.99 6.63
C SER A 67 16.45 2.07 6.71
N VAL A 68 17.16 1.24 5.92
CA VAL A 68 18.62 1.32 5.79
C VAL A 68 19.08 2.59 5.05
N THR A 69 18.42 2.93 3.95
CA THR A 69 18.82 4.04 3.08
C THR A 69 18.61 5.41 3.71
N ILE A 70 17.43 5.64 4.28
CA ILE A 70 17.05 6.93 4.85
C ILE A 70 17.24 7.00 6.38
N LYS A 71 17.62 5.88 7.03
CA LYS A 71 17.81 5.78 8.48
C LYS A 71 16.58 6.17 9.32
N LEU A 72 15.39 5.92 8.78
CA LEU A 72 14.13 6.17 9.48
C LEU A 72 13.49 4.86 9.94
N HIS A 73 12.81 4.94 11.08
CA HIS A 73 11.89 3.90 11.53
C HIS A 73 10.57 4.00 10.77
N PHE A 74 9.99 2.87 10.37
CA PHE A 74 8.71 2.81 9.69
C PHE A 74 7.66 2.15 10.57
N THR A 75 6.54 2.83 10.77
CA THR A 75 5.39 2.31 11.51
C THR A 75 4.18 2.24 10.59
N ILE A 76 3.52 1.08 10.54
CA ILE A 76 2.20 0.95 9.91
C ILE A 76 1.16 0.96 11.02
N GLN A 77 0.36 2.03 11.07
CA GLN A 77 -0.58 2.31 12.14
C GLN A 77 -2.02 2.08 11.67
N TRP A 78 -2.76 1.30 12.45
CA TRP A 78 -4.21 1.21 12.26
C TRP A 78 -4.87 2.53 12.67
N VAL A 79 -5.78 3.04 11.84
CA VAL A 79 -6.66 4.16 12.16
C VAL A 79 -8.11 3.78 11.91
N PRO A 80 -9.08 4.23 12.71
CA PRO A 80 -10.48 3.96 12.42
C PRO A 80 -10.93 4.69 11.14
N SER A 81 -11.63 3.98 10.27
CA SER A 81 -12.23 4.55 9.06
C SER A 81 -13.30 5.59 9.43
N HIS A 82 -13.45 6.64 8.62
CA HIS A 82 -14.51 7.65 8.74
C HIS A 82 -14.58 8.41 10.10
N CYS A 83 -13.46 8.58 10.79
CA CYS A 83 -13.40 9.37 12.04
C CYS A 83 -13.01 10.85 11.85
N GLY A 84 -13.14 11.44 10.65
CA GLY A 84 -12.79 12.85 10.45
C GLY A 84 -11.29 13.15 10.40
N LEU A 85 -10.44 12.11 10.27
CA LEU A 85 -9.02 12.33 10.01
C LEU A 85 -8.87 12.78 8.57
N LEU A 86 -8.71 14.10 8.38
CA LEU A 86 -8.61 14.75 7.07
C LEU A 86 -7.65 14.00 6.12
N GLY A 87 -6.50 13.53 6.62
CA GLY A 87 -5.54 12.76 5.82
C GLY A 87 -6.05 11.40 5.35
N ASN A 88 -6.84 10.69 6.16
CA ASN A 88 -7.45 9.41 5.75
C ASN A 88 -8.58 9.65 4.74
N GLU A 89 -9.39 10.69 4.93
CA GLU A 89 -10.48 11.04 4.01
C GLU A 89 -9.95 11.50 2.65
N MET A 90 -8.89 12.32 2.63
CA MET A 90 -8.20 12.70 1.40
C MET A 90 -7.59 11.48 0.70
N ALA A 91 -6.95 10.56 1.43
CA ALA A 91 -6.44 9.32 0.85
C ALA A 91 -7.57 8.46 0.26
N ASP A 92 -8.71 8.40 0.92
CA ASP A 92 -9.89 7.64 0.48
C ASP A 92 -10.54 8.25 -0.78
N VAL A 93 -10.58 9.58 -0.86
CA VAL A 93 -11.02 10.31 -2.07
C VAL A 93 -10.05 10.06 -3.23
N LEU A 94 -8.74 10.22 -3.02
CA LEU A 94 -7.73 9.96 -4.04
C LEU A 94 -7.74 8.50 -4.51
N ALA A 95 -7.93 7.55 -3.60
CA ALA A 95 -8.05 6.13 -3.95
C ALA A 95 -9.32 5.85 -4.78
N LYS A 96 -10.45 6.49 -4.47
CA LYS A 96 -11.69 6.38 -5.25
C LYS A 96 -11.55 7.04 -6.63
N GLU A 97 -10.90 8.19 -6.71
CA GLU A 97 -10.60 8.87 -7.98
C GLU A 97 -9.67 8.02 -8.85
N ALA A 98 -8.59 7.47 -8.28
CA ALA A 98 -7.69 6.57 -8.98
C ALA A 98 -8.39 5.26 -9.41
N ALA A 99 -9.31 4.73 -8.61
CA ALA A 99 -10.11 3.55 -9.00
C ALA A 99 -11.16 3.86 -10.08
N ALA A 100 -11.56 5.13 -10.23
CA ALA A 100 -12.48 5.59 -11.26
C ALA A 100 -11.78 5.92 -12.59
N ILE A 101 -10.45 6.10 -12.58
CA ILE A 101 -9.62 6.35 -13.76
C ILE A 101 -9.00 5.01 -14.22
N ASP A 102 -9.69 4.34 -15.14
CA ASP A 102 -9.30 3.17 -15.93
C ASP A 102 -8.89 1.85 -15.21
N GLN A 103 -9.86 0.94 -15.15
CA GLN A 103 -9.65 -0.50 -15.43
C GLN A 103 -9.82 -0.82 -16.93
N ALA A 104 -9.66 0.16 -17.83
CA ALA A 104 -9.78 -0.05 -19.27
C ALA A 104 -8.46 -0.49 -19.91
N GLU A 105 -7.87 -1.60 -19.47
CA GLU A 105 -7.00 -2.40 -20.34
C GLU A 105 -6.74 -3.80 -19.76
N ALA A 106 -7.69 -4.69 -20.00
CA ALA A 106 -7.36 -6.06 -20.34
C ALA A 106 -8.30 -6.44 -21.49
N PRO A 107 -7.80 -6.73 -22.70
CA PRO A 107 -8.59 -7.47 -23.66
C PRO A 107 -8.87 -8.83 -23.02
N ILE A 108 -10.12 -9.04 -22.59
CA ILE A 108 -10.58 -10.37 -22.25
C ILE A 108 -10.73 -11.07 -23.59
N ASP A 109 -9.68 -11.77 -24.02
CA ASP A 109 -9.78 -12.67 -25.17
C ASP A 109 -10.66 -13.85 -24.78
N GLN A 110 -11.97 -13.67 -24.86
CA GLN A 110 -12.92 -14.78 -24.86
C GLN A 110 -13.08 -15.28 -26.29
N ALA A 111 -12.05 -15.96 -26.79
CA ALA A 111 -12.17 -16.79 -27.97
C ALA A 111 -12.79 -18.15 -27.60
N THR A 112 -14.12 -18.21 -27.79
CA THR A 112 -14.86 -19.30 -28.45
C THR A 112 -14.90 -20.68 -27.79
N SER A 113 -16.02 -20.99 -27.15
CA SER A 113 -16.57 -22.35 -27.12
C SER A 113 -17.01 -22.77 -28.53
N PRO A 114 -16.60 -23.92 -29.07
CA PRO A 114 -17.34 -24.58 -30.13
C PRO A 114 -18.44 -25.44 -29.48
N HIS A 115 -19.69 -25.02 -29.67
CA HIS A 115 -20.82 -25.94 -29.71
C HIS A 115 -20.76 -26.68 -31.05
N LEU A 116 -20.50 -27.99 -31.00
CA LEU A 116 -21.14 -29.10 -31.73
C LEU A 116 -20.28 -30.37 -31.62
#